data_AF-Q584J8-F1
#
_entry.id   AF-Q584J8-F1
#
_cell.length_a   1.000
_cell.length_b   1.000
_cell.length_c   1.000
_cell.angle_alpha   90.00
_cell.angle_beta   90.00
_cell.angle_gamma   90.00
#
_symmetry.space_group_name_H-M   'P 1'
#
loop_
_entity.id
_entity.type
_entity.pdbx_description
1 polymer ?
#
loop_
_entity_poly.entity_id
_entity_poly.type
_entity_poly.pdbx_seq_one_letter_code
_entity_poly.pdbx_strand_id
1 'polypeptide(L)'
;MVSLLALEVNALIVPAFIVFVLFIIPIPLLSRAMSRAMGYAERVNFYGVSVLTIVTVTTFIGFVLQVIDWRRKYSGGKPSFAEMTMEIDWEGRKWRLERNMYIHALATVLSAAVMKFARLHNALEKKER
;
A
#
# COMPACT_ATOMS: atom_id res chain seq x y z
N MET A 1 -17.49 -12.34 7.51
CA MET A 1 -17.45 -11.12 6.67
C MET A 1 -15.98 -10.78 6.46
N VAL A 2 -15.48 -10.80 5.23
CA VAL A 2 -14.10 -10.35 4.95
C VAL A 2 -14.04 -8.87 5.30
N SER A 3 -13.17 -8.47 6.22
CA SER A 3 -13.03 -7.06 6.56
C SER A 3 -12.58 -6.31 5.31
N LEU A 4 -13.07 -5.08 5.10
CA LEU A 4 -12.64 -4.22 4.00
C LEU A 4 -11.11 -4.10 3.94
N LEU A 5 -10.45 -4.24 5.10
CA LEU A 5 -9.01 -4.27 5.24
C LEU A 5 -8.36 -5.59 4.79
N ALA A 6 -8.97 -6.75 5.07
CA ALA A 6 -8.50 -8.01 4.52
C ALA A 6 -8.68 -8.04 3.00
N LEU A 7 -9.73 -7.39 2.48
CA LEU A 7 -9.90 -7.19 1.05
C LEU A 7 -8.78 -6.30 0.50
N GLU A 8 -8.45 -5.18 1.15
CA GLU A 8 -7.34 -4.32 0.72
C GLU A 8 -5.98 -5.06 0.74
N VAL A 9 -5.67 -5.80 1.81
CA VAL A 9 -4.44 -6.58 1.89
C VAL A 9 -4.37 -7.62 0.77
N ASN A 10 -5.43 -8.43 0.61
CA ASN A 10 -5.42 -9.54 -0.33
C ASN A 10 -5.57 -9.11 -1.80
N ALA A 11 -6.34 -8.06 -2.07
CA ALA A 11 -6.60 -7.58 -3.42
C ALA A 11 -5.58 -6.54 -3.90
N LEU A 12 -4.91 -5.82 -2.99
CA LEU A 12 -3.96 -4.77 -3.34
C LEU A 12 -2.53 -5.10 -2.93
N ILE A 13 -2.28 -5.39 -1.65
CA ILE A 13 -0.91 -5.54 -1.14
C ILE A 13 -0.26 -6.81 -1.67
N VAL A 14 -0.95 -7.95 -1.61
CA VAL A 14 -0.39 -9.22 -2.09
C VAL A 14 -0.02 -9.15 -3.58
N PRO A 15 -0.89 -8.68 -4.49
CA PRO A 15 -0.52 -8.52 -5.89
C PRO A 15 0.59 -7.48 -6.11
N ALA A 16 0.53 -6.33 -5.45
CA ALA A 16 1.57 -5.30 -5.57
C ALA A 16 2.94 -5.81 -5.09
N PHE A 17 2.97 -6.59 -4.02
CA PHE A 17 4.18 -7.22 -3.50
C PHE A 17 4.73 -8.26 -4.47
N ILE A 18 3.88 -9.12 -5.06
CA ILE A 18 4.31 -10.07 -6.09
C ILE A 18 4.95 -9.34 -7.27
N VAL A 19 4.29 -8.29 -7.78
CA VAL A 19 4.82 -7.48 -8.89
C VAL A 19 6.17 -6.85 -8.49
N PHE A 20 6.27 -6.31 -7.28
CA PHE A 20 7.50 -5.72 -6.77
C PHE A 20 8.65 -6.75 -6.69
N VAL A 21 8.39 -7.95 -6.18
CA VAL A 21 9.39 -9.04 -6.16
C VAL A 21 9.80 -9.43 -7.58
N LEU A 22 8.86 -9.50 -8.52
CA LEU A 22 9.14 -9.80 -9.93
C LEU A 22 10.02 -8.73 -10.60
N PHE A 23 9.94 -7.47 -10.15
CA PHE A 23 10.85 -6.40 -10.60
C PHE A 23 12.26 -6.50 -10.00
N ILE A 24 12.39 -7.00 -8.77
CA ILE A 24 13.69 -7.15 -8.10
C ILE A 24 14.49 -8.32 -8.68
N ILE A 25 13.81 -9.40 -9.05
CA ILE A 25 14.46 -10.58 -9.62
C ILE A 25 15.16 -10.15 -10.94
N PRO A 26 16.50 -10.33 -11.06
CA PRO A 26 17.28 -9.82 -12.19
C PRO A 26 17.14 -10.71 -13.44
N ILE A 27 15.91 -11.04 -13.81
CA ILE A 27 15.58 -11.79 -15.02
C ILE A 27 14.99 -10.79 -16.03
N PRO A 28 15.72 -10.44 -17.11
CA PRO A 28 15.31 -9.38 -18.04
C PRO A 28 14.00 -9.71 -18.78
N LEU A 29 13.68 -10.99 -18.97
CA LEU A 29 12.42 -11.40 -19.57
C LEU A 29 11.23 -11.08 -18.66
N LEU A 30 11.40 -11.27 -17.35
CA LEU A 30 10.38 -11.04 -16.33
C LEU A 30 10.10 -9.54 -16.17
N SER A 31 11.15 -8.73 -16.06
CA SER A 31 11.00 -7.28 -15.94
C SER A 31 10.35 -6.67 -17.18
N ARG A 32 10.69 -7.13 -18.40
CA ARG A 32 10.00 -6.72 -19.65
C ARG A 32 8.53 -7.12 -19.67
N ALA A 33 8.20 -8.36 -19.28
CA ALA A 33 6.82 -8.83 -19.20
C ALA A 33 6.01 -8.01 -18.19
N MET A 34 6.58 -7.75 -17.01
CA MET A 34 5.97 -6.93 -15.98
C MET A 34 5.81 -5.48 -16.42
N SER A 35 6.81 -4.85 -17.03
CA SER A 35 6.70 -3.50 -17.59
C SER A 35 5.59 -3.38 -18.63
N ARG A 36 5.40 -4.39 -19.48
CA ARG A 36 4.26 -4.42 -20.43
C ARG A 36 2.93 -4.57 -19.70
N ALA A 37 2.82 -5.50 -18.76
CA ALA A 37 1.62 -5.70 -17.96
C ALA A 37 1.23 -4.43 -17.20
N MET A 38 2.21 -3.79 -16.55
CA MET A 38 2.04 -2.51 -15.87
C MET A 38 1.71 -1.39 -16.86
N GLY A 39 2.28 -1.39 -18.06
CA GLY A 39 1.93 -0.46 -19.12
C GLY A 39 0.47 -0.62 -19.58
N TYR A 40 -0.07 -1.83 -19.63
CA TYR A 40 -1.50 -2.06 -19.87
C TYR A 40 -2.37 -1.57 -18.71
N ALA A 41 -1.94 -1.78 -17.46
CA ALA A 41 -2.62 -1.26 -16.29
C ALA A 41 -2.59 0.28 -16.24
N GLU A 42 -1.48 0.90 -16.59
CA GLU A 42 -1.34 2.36 -16.70
C GLU A 42 -2.11 2.93 -17.89
N ARG A 43 -2.43 2.16 -18.94
CA ARG A 43 -3.31 2.66 -20.02
C ARG A 43 -4.74 2.88 -19.55
N VAL A 44 -5.16 2.18 -18.50
CA VAL A 44 -6.42 2.48 -17.81
C VAL A 44 -6.20 3.78 -17.03
N ASN A 45 -6.33 4.90 -17.74
CA ASN A 45 -6.28 6.24 -17.18
C ASN A 45 -7.70 6.79 -17.11
N PHE A 46 -8.07 7.32 -15.96
CA PHE A 46 -9.27 8.15 -15.82
C PHE A 46 -8.82 9.61 -15.87
N TYR A 47 -9.27 10.37 -16.88
CA TYR A 47 -8.91 11.79 -17.06
C TYR A 47 -7.40 12.08 -17.05
N GLY A 48 -6.59 11.18 -17.59
CA GLY A 48 -5.12 11.33 -17.63
C GLY A 48 -4.39 10.91 -16.35
N VAL A 49 -5.11 10.46 -15.32
CA VAL A 49 -4.51 9.91 -14.10
C VAL A 49 -4.57 8.38 -14.14
N SER A 50 -3.41 7.74 -13.94
CA SER A 50 -3.32 6.28 -13.92
C SER A 50 -4.02 5.69 -12.71
N VAL A 51 -4.64 4.51 -12.88
CA VAL A 51 -5.23 3.75 -11.77
C VAL A 51 -4.22 3.54 -10.63
N LEU A 52 -2.95 3.27 -10.94
CA LEU A 52 -1.90 3.13 -9.92
C LEU A 52 -1.69 4.42 -9.13
N THR A 53 -1.74 5.58 -9.78
CA THR A 53 -1.65 6.88 -9.10
C THR A 53 -2.86 7.09 -8.21
N ILE A 54 -4.07 6.80 -8.69
CA ILE A 54 -5.28 6.89 -7.87
C ILE A 54 -5.16 6.00 -6.64
N VAL A 55 -4.79 4.73 -6.83
CA VAL A 55 -4.58 3.77 -5.74
C VAL A 55 -3.55 4.28 -4.74
N THR A 56 -2.38 4.74 -5.21
CA THR A 56 -1.30 5.24 -4.34
C THR A 56 -1.76 6.44 -3.52
N VAL A 57 -2.51 7.36 -4.14
CA VAL A 57 -3.06 8.55 -3.46
C VAL A 57 -4.13 8.13 -2.45
N THR A 58 -5.03 7.21 -2.81
CA THR A 58 -6.07 6.71 -1.92
C THR A 58 -5.48 5.99 -0.71
N THR A 59 -4.49 5.11 -0.90
CA THR A 59 -3.80 4.44 0.22
C THR A 59 -3.05 5.43 1.10
N PHE A 60 -2.46 6.46 0.51
CA PHE A 60 -1.78 7.51 1.25
C PHE A 60 -2.77 8.34 2.10
N ILE A 61 -3.90 8.73 1.52
CA ILE A 61 -4.97 9.42 2.26
C ILE A 61 -5.48 8.51 3.38
N GLY A 62 -5.71 7.22 3.11
CA GLY A 62 -6.09 6.23 4.12
C GLY A 62 -5.09 6.16 5.28
N PHE A 63 -3.79 6.11 4.97
CA PHE A 63 -2.72 6.19 5.97
C PHE A 63 -2.80 7.48 6.80
N VAL A 64 -2.88 8.64 6.16
CA VAL A 64 -2.94 9.94 6.85
C VAL A 64 -4.16 10.03 7.77
N LEU A 65 -5.33 9.60 7.31
CA LEU A 65 -6.54 9.58 8.12
C LEU A 65 -6.39 8.66 9.35
N GLN A 66 -5.75 7.50 9.19
CA GLN A 66 -5.48 6.60 10.31
C GLN A 66 -4.43 7.15 11.28
N VAL A 67 -3.41 7.84 10.78
CA VAL A 67 -2.45 8.56 11.64
C VAL A 67 -3.16 9.62 12.47
N ILE A 68 -4.06 10.40 11.85
CA ILE A 68 -4.85 11.43 12.56
C ILE A 68 -5.77 10.79 13.61
N ASP A 69 -6.48 9.72 13.26
CA ASP A 69 -7.36 9.00 14.18
C ASP A 69 -6.57 8.39 15.36
N TRP A 70 -5.42 7.77 15.07
CA TRP A 70 -4.53 7.22 16.10
C TRP A 70 -4.01 8.31 17.03
N ARG A 71 -3.55 9.44 16.47
CA ARG A 71 -3.12 10.61 17.25
C ARG A 71 -4.26 11.10 18.15
N ARG A 72 -5.48 11.25 17.62
CA ARG A 72 -6.63 11.74 18.40
C ARG A 72 -6.99 10.80 19.55
N LYS A 73 -6.95 9.49 19.34
CA LYS A 73 -7.37 8.48 20.33
C LYS A 73 -6.29 8.14 21.35
N TYR A 74 -5.02 8.18 20.95
CA TYR A 74 -3.92 7.59 21.72
C TYR A 74 -2.80 8.56 22.10
N SER A 75 -2.90 9.86 21.74
CA SER A 75 -1.89 10.86 22.15
C SER A 75 -1.98 11.26 23.62
N GLY A 76 -3.17 11.16 24.24
CA GLY A 76 -3.42 11.58 25.63
C GLY A 76 -2.81 10.68 26.71
N GLY A 77 -1.93 9.75 26.34
CA GLY A 77 -1.40 8.72 27.24
C GLY A 77 -2.36 7.53 27.40
N LYS A 78 -1.86 6.48 28.06
CA LYS A 78 -2.64 5.29 28.38
C LYS A 78 -3.58 5.62 29.55
N PRO A 79 -4.90 5.37 29.44
CA PRO A 79 -5.81 5.54 30.57
C PRO A 79 -5.41 4.63 31.73
N SER A 80 -5.72 5.06 32.96
CA SER A 80 -5.70 4.13 34.10
C SER A 80 -6.96 3.28 34.04
N PHE A 81 -6.81 1.96 34.00
CA PHE A 81 -7.92 1.02 34.01
C PHE A 81 -8.06 0.40 35.40
N ALA A 82 -9.30 0.24 35.87
CA ALA A 82 -9.58 -0.45 37.13
C ALA A 82 -9.37 -1.97 37.00
N GLU A 83 -9.61 -2.50 35.80
CA GLU A 83 -9.52 -3.92 35.49
C GLU A 83 -8.53 -4.18 34.36
N MET A 84 -7.74 -5.25 34.49
CA MET A 84 -6.77 -5.69 33.49
C MET A 84 -7.42 -6.05 32.14
N THR A 85 -8.66 -6.53 32.17
CA THR A 85 -9.45 -6.86 30.96
C THR A 85 -9.69 -5.64 30.09
N MET A 86 -10.01 -4.49 30.70
CA MET A 86 -10.23 -3.23 29.98
C MET A 86 -8.94 -2.69 29.36
N GLU A 87 -7.83 -2.87 30.07
CA GLU A 87 -6.50 -2.50 29.61
C GLU A 87 -6.10 -3.30 28.35
N ILE A 88 -6.25 -4.62 28.40
CA ILE A 88 -5.97 -5.52 27.27
C ILE A 88 -6.84 -5.17 26.06
N ASP A 89 -8.13 -4.89 26.26
CA ASP A 89 -9.03 -4.52 25.16
C ASP A 89 -8.66 -3.16 24.55
N TRP A 90 -8.26 -2.19 25.37
CA TRP A 90 -7.76 -0.90 24.89
C TRP A 90 -6.46 -1.03 24.08
N GLU A 91 -5.49 -1.81 24.58
CA GLU A 91 -4.24 -2.10 23.85
C GLU A 91 -4.51 -2.87 22.57
N GLY A 92 -5.40 -3.86 22.60
CA GLY A 92 -5.83 -4.62 21.44
C GLY A 92 -6.45 -3.71 20.37
N ARG A 93 -7.27 -2.73 20.74
CA ARG A 93 -7.80 -1.72 19.80
C ARG A 93 -6.67 -0.85 19.21
N LYS A 94 -5.73 -0.41 20.05
CA LYS A 94 -4.60 0.41 19.63
C LYS A 94 -3.73 -0.31 18.60
N TRP A 95 -3.29 -1.53 18.90
CA TRP A 95 -2.46 -2.33 18.00
C TRP A 95 -3.18 -2.70 16.70
N ARG A 96 -4.49 -2.93 16.73
CA ARG A 96 -5.28 -3.13 15.50
C ARG A 96 -5.23 -1.90 14.61
N LEU A 97 -5.38 -0.70 15.17
CA LEU A 97 -5.30 0.54 14.40
C LEU A 97 -3.88 0.79 13.87
N GLU A 98 -2.84 0.56 14.69
CA GLU A 98 -1.44 0.69 14.27
C GLU A 98 -1.09 -0.26 13.12
N ARG A 99 -1.49 -1.53 13.23
CA ARG A 99 -1.30 -2.51 12.16
C ARG A 99 -1.96 -2.07 10.86
N ASN A 100 -3.20 -1.58 10.94
CA ASN A 100 -3.92 -1.08 9.77
C ASN A 100 -3.19 0.13 9.13
N MET A 101 -2.65 1.01 9.97
CA MET A 101 -1.89 2.18 9.52
C MET A 101 -0.63 1.75 8.77
N TYR A 102 0.12 0.78 9.30
CA TYR A 102 1.29 0.24 8.62
C TYR A 102 0.94 -0.49 7.31
N ILE A 103 -0.22 -1.15 7.25
CA ILE A 103 -0.74 -1.78 6.03
C ILE A 103 -0.92 -0.75 4.92
N HIS A 104 -1.58 0.39 5.19
CA HIS A 104 -1.73 1.46 4.18
C HIS A 104 -0.38 2.12 3.83
N ALA A 105 0.51 2.29 4.81
CA ALA A 105 1.85 2.82 4.56
C ALA A 105 2.62 1.92 3.59
N LEU A 106 2.63 0.61 3.85
CA LEU A 106 3.25 -0.38 2.96
C LEU A 106 2.59 -0.43 1.58
N ALA A 107 1.26 -0.41 1.51
CA ALA A 107 0.54 -0.36 0.24
C ALA A 107 0.93 0.86 -0.61
N THR A 108 1.07 2.02 0.05
CA THR A 108 1.49 3.27 -0.60
C THR A 108 2.92 3.15 -1.11
N VAL A 109 3.85 2.69 -0.29
CA VAL A 109 5.26 2.53 -0.67
C VAL A 109 5.41 1.52 -1.81
N LEU A 110 4.73 0.38 -1.74
CA LEU A 110 4.74 -0.65 -2.79
C LEU A 110 4.18 -0.11 -4.11
N SER A 111 3.02 0.56 -4.07
CA SER A 111 2.39 1.11 -5.27
C SER A 111 3.27 2.20 -5.93
N ALA A 112 3.85 3.08 -5.11
CA ALA A 112 4.80 4.09 -5.58
C ALA A 112 6.08 3.47 -6.16
N ALA A 113 6.61 2.42 -5.52
CA ALA A 113 7.80 1.73 -5.99
C ALA A 113 7.55 1.03 -7.32
N VAL A 114 6.46 0.25 -7.45
CA VAL A 114 6.06 -0.43 -8.69
C VAL A 114 5.90 0.58 -9.83
N MET A 115 5.23 1.71 -9.58
CA MET A 115 5.08 2.78 -10.57
C MET A 115 6.42 3.37 -10.99
N LYS A 116 7.33 3.63 -10.03
CA LYS A 116 8.67 4.15 -10.31
C LYS A 116 9.50 3.15 -11.13
N PHE A 117 9.45 1.86 -10.79
CA PHE A 117 10.15 0.81 -11.53
C PHE A 117 9.60 0.63 -12.94
N ALA A 118 8.28 0.61 -13.12
CA ALA A 118 7.66 0.51 -14.44
C ALA A 118 8.07 1.70 -15.34
N ARG A 119 8.05 2.93 -14.80
CA ARG A 119 8.50 4.13 -15.53
C ARG A 119 9.98 4.09 -15.87
N LEU A 120 10.82 3.66 -14.94
CA LEU A 120 12.27 3.55 -15.16
C LEU A 120 12.58 2.51 -16.24
N HIS A 121 11.97 1.32 -16.18
CA HIS A 121 12.15 0.30 -17.20
C HIS A 121 11.63 0.75 -18.57
N ASN A 122 10.47 1.39 -18.64
CA ASN A 122 9.95 1.94 -19.88
C ASN A 122 10.86 3.03 -20.47
N ALA A 123 11.53 3.83 -19.62
CA ALA A 123 12.50 4.81 -20.06
C ALA A 123 13.81 4.16 -20.56
N LEU A 124 14.29 3.10 -19.89
CA LEU A 124 15.46 2.35 -20.30
C LEU A 124 15.22 1.62 -21.65
N GLU A 125 14.07 0.95 -21.82
CA GLU A 125 13.71 0.29 -23.08
C GLU A 125 13.61 1.26 -24.26
N LYS A 126 13.17 2.51 -24.01
CA LYS A 126 13.13 3.56 -25.04
C LYS A 126 14.51 4.08 -25.43
N LYS A 127 15.52 3.97 -24.55
CA LYS A 127 16.90 4.39 -24.82
C LYS A 127 17.69 3.31 -25.58
N GLU A 128 17.29 2.04 -25.44
CA GLU A 128 17.90 0.91 -26.16
C GLU A 128 17.42 0.78 -27.62
N ARG A 129 16.34 1.48 -28.01
CA ARG A 129 15.82 1.53 -29.38
C ARG A 129 16.26 2.81 -30.08
#